data_AF-A0A372JC90-F1
#
_entry.id   AF-A0A372JC90-F1
#
_cell.length_a   1.000
_cell.length_b   1.000
_cell.length_c   1.000
_cell.angle_alpha   90.00
_cell.angle_beta   90.00
_cell.angle_gamma   90.00
#
_symmetry.space_group_name_H-M   'P 1'
#
loop_
_entity.id
_entity.type
_entity.pdbx_description
1 polymer ?
#
loop_
_entity_poly.entity_id
_entity_poly.type
_entity_poly.pdbx_seq_one_letter_code
_entity_poly.pdbx_strand_id
1 'polypeptide(L)'
;MPHVPPSLPSPTRHLPEAPTGIRPLSRGAGASAHRHDNPQLIYARSGVVTVTTEAGVWLAFPGRGLWVPGGVVHEHRAFGAADLCLVGIPPSDDPFGRLSAPTVVAVDPLLRELVLALSAEPDDGGAERARLLAVLLDRLRRAPRLPGPYVPA
;
A
#
# COMPACT_ATOMS: atom_id res chain seq x y z
N MET A 1 -33.62 -12.63 -15.60
CA MET A 1 -32.33 -12.14 -15.05
C MET A 1 -32.33 -12.46 -13.57
N PRO A 2 -31.49 -13.38 -13.05
CA PRO A 2 -31.46 -13.64 -11.63
C PRO A 2 -30.89 -12.41 -10.91
N HIS A 3 -31.65 -11.89 -9.96
CA HIS A 3 -31.25 -10.79 -9.11
C HIS A 3 -30.13 -11.28 -8.19
N VAL A 4 -28.88 -10.87 -8.44
CA VAL A 4 -27.78 -11.10 -7.51
C VAL A 4 -28.05 -10.19 -6.30
N PRO A 5 -28.33 -10.73 -5.11
CA PRO A 5 -28.49 -9.89 -3.94
C PRO A 5 -27.17 -9.16 -3.65
N PRO A 6 -27.21 -7.89 -3.19
CA PRO A 6 -26.00 -7.19 -2.81
C PRO A 6 -25.29 -8.02 -1.72
N SER A 7 -24.02 -8.33 -1.95
CA SER A 7 -23.18 -9.00 -0.98
C SER A 7 -23.17 -8.18 0.31
N LEU A 8 -23.51 -8.80 1.44
CA LEU A 8 -23.36 -8.17 2.76
C LEU A 8 -21.90 -7.68 2.89
N PRO A 9 -21.66 -6.46 3.41
CA PRO A 9 -20.31 -5.98 3.61
C PRO A 9 -19.56 -6.96 4.50
N SER A 10 -18.45 -7.50 4.00
CA SER A 10 -17.61 -8.40 4.78
C SER A 10 -17.12 -7.64 6.02
N PRO A 11 -17.10 -8.27 7.21
CA PRO A 11 -16.64 -7.60 8.42
C PRO A 11 -15.22 -7.08 8.20
N THR A 12 -14.99 -5.82 8.53
CA THR A 12 -13.66 -5.21 8.41
C THR A 12 -12.69 -5.93 9.31
N ARG A 13 -11.67 -6.55 8.73
CA ARG A 13 -10.64 -7.25 9.50
C ARG A 13 -9.66 -6.24 10.10
N HIS A 14 -9.31 -6.43 11.37
CA HIS A 14 -8.20 -5.71 12.00
C HIS A 14 -6.96 -6.60 12.04
N LEU A 15 -5.86 -6.06 11.53
CA LEU A 15 -4.52 -6.61 11.64
C LEU A 15 -3.73 -5.68 12.56
N PRO A 16 -3.13 -6.13 13.66
CA PRO A 16 -2.30 -5.22 14.46
C PRO A 16 -1.19 -4.59 13.62
N GLU A 17 -0.50 -5.42 12.84
CA GLU A 17 0.63 -5.00 12.00
C GLU A 17 0.31 -5.03 10.50
N ALA A 18 0.83 -4.05 9.79
CA ALA A 18 0.78 -4.02 8.33
C ALA A 18 1.73 -5.08 7.76
N PRO A 19 1.27 -6.01 6.92
CA PRO A 19 2.14 -7.04 6.35
C PRO A 19 3.21 -6.40 5.45
N THR A 20 4.44 -6.90 5.56
CA THR A 20 5.54 -6.62 4.62
C THR A 20 5.78 -7.86 3.77
N GLY A 21 5.91 -7.69 2.47
CA GLY A 21 6.13 -8.82 1.57
C GLY A 21 5.72 -8.58 0.12
N ILE A 22 6.02 -9.58 -0.72
CA ILE A 22 5.56 -9.64 -2.11
C ILE A 22 4.25 -10.43 -2.19
N ARG A 23 3.31 -9.96 -3.02
CA ARG A 23 1.98 -10.54 -3.17
C ARG A 23 1.56 -10.56 -4.65
N PRO A 24 1.75 -11.68 -5.36
CA PRO A 24 1.22 -11.87 -6.71
C PRO A 24 -0.31 -11.91 -6.68
N LEU A 25 -0.95 -11.21 -7.62
CA LEU A 25 -2.41 -11.13 -7.74
C LEU A 25 -2.86 -11.43 -9.16
N SER A 26 -3.88 -12.29 -9.27
CA SER A 26 -4.64 -12.48 -10.50
C SER A 26 -5.71 -11.39 -10.66
N ARG A 27 -6.27 -11.24 -11.87
CA ARG A 27 -7.39 -10.31 -12.13
C ARG A 27 -8.51 -10.49 -11.11
N GLY A 28 -8.93 -9.39 -10.50
CA GLY A 28 -10.01 -9.36 -9.51
C GLY A 28 -9.60 -9.85 -8.11
N ALA A 29 -8.41 -10.45 -7.94
CA ALA A 29 -7.89 -10.83 -6.64
C ALA A 29 -7.35 -9.61 -5.87
N GLY A 30 -7.20 -9.76 -4.56
CA GLY A 30 -6.72 -8.70 -3.70
C GLY A 30 -6.87 -9.05 -2.23
N ALA A 31 -7.16 -8.03 -1.42
CA ALA A 31 -7.43 -8.19 0.01
C ALA A 31 -8.74 -7.48 0.32
N SER A 32 -9.68 -8.17 0.97
CA SER A 32 -10.94 -7.59 1.42
C SER A 32 -10.71 -6.45 2.42
N ALA A 33 -11.76 -5.66 2.70
CA ALA A 33 -11.69 -4.52 3.60
C ALA A 33 -11.03 -4.87 4.94
N HIS A 34 -9.93 -4.19 5.25
CA HIS A 34 -9.17 -4.38 6.47
C HIS A 34 -8.49 -3.09 6.90
N ARG A 35 -7.96 -3.05 8.12
CA ARG A 35 -7.09 -1.98 8.62
C ARG A 35 -5.93 -2.55 9.41
N HIS A 36 -4.89 -1.75 9.56
CA HIS A 36 -3.76 -2.02 10.43
C HIS A 36 -3.33 -0.80 11.23
N ASP A 37 -2.69 -0.99 12.39
CA ASP A 37 -2.33 0.13 13.28
C ASP A 37 -1.11 0.90 12.76
N ASN A 38 -0.19 0.19 12.11
CA ASN A 38 0.95 0.73 11.38
C ASN A 38 0.54 1.43 10.08
N PRO A 39 1.24 2.46 9.60
CA PRO A 39 1.15 2.84 8.20
C PRO A 39 1.77 1.78 7.26
N GLN A 40 1.35 1.80 6.00
CA GLN A 40 1.87 0.91 4.96
C GLN A 40 2.14 1.66 3.66
N LEU A 41 3.27 1.36 3.03
CA LEU A 41 3.54 1.72 1.65
C LEU A 41 3.16 0.55 0.73
N ILE A 42 2.26 0.81 -0.21
CA ILE A 42 1.81 -0.13 -1.24
C ILE A 42 2.43 0.28 -2.58
N TYR A 43 3.10 -0.66 -3.24
CA TYR A 43 3.66 -0.44 -4.57
C TYR A 43 3.35 -1.63 -5.48
N ALA A 44 2.88 -1.40 -6.69
CA ALA A 44 2.75 -2.45 -7.69
C ALA A 44 3.98 -2.40 -8.61
N ARG A 45 4.84 -3.43 -8.52
CA ARG A 45 6.03 -3.51 -9.40
C ARG A 45 5.67 -3.88 -10.83
N SER A 46 4.49 -4.46 -11.04
CA SER A 46 3.86 -4.69 -12.34
C SER A 46 2.33 -4.69 -12.19
N GLY A 47 1.63 -4.42 -13.29
CA GLY A 47 0.17 -4.36 -13.30
C GLY A 47 -0.40 -3.12 -12.61
N VAL A 48 -1.71 -3.18 -12.31
CA VAL A 48 -2.47 -2.09 -11.67
C VAL A 48 -3.36 -2.66 -10.58
N VAL A 49 -3.31 -2.03 -9.41
CA VAL A 49 -4.17 -2.35 -8.26
C VAL A 49 -4.92 -1.10 -7.82
N THR A 50 -6.21 -1.23 -7.60
CA THR A 50 -7.00 -0.22 -6.90
C THR A 50 -6.91 -0.43 -5.40
N VAL A 51 -6.80 0.67 -4.66
CA VAL A 51 -6.96 0.69 -3.21
C VAL A 51 -8.15 1.56 -2.90
N THR A 52 -9.19 0.97 -2.35
CA THR A 52 -10.45 1.65 -2.04
C THR A 52 -10.51 1.92 -0.54
N THR A 53 -10.86 3.16 -0.17
CA THR A 53 -11.20 3.55 1.21
C THR A 53 -12.50 4.35 1.20
N GLU A 54 -13.00 4.72 2.38
CA GLU A 54 -14.14 5.63 2.48
C GLU A 54 -13.88 6.99 1.78
N ALA A 55 -12.64 7.46 1.77
CA ALA A 55 -12.27 8.74 1.17
C ALA A 55 -12.09 8.68 -0.37
N GLY A 56 -12.16 7.50 -1.00
CA GLY A 56 -12.09 7.36 -2.46
C GLY A 56 -11.38 6.10 -2.95
N VAL A 57 -10.92 6.15 -4.21
CA VAL A 57 -10.19 5.06 -4.86
C VAL A 57 -8.85 5.59 -5.35
N TRP A 58 -7.76 4.89 -5.03
CA TRP A 58 -6.41 5.20 -5.52
C TRP A 58 -5.90 4.09 -6.42
N LEU A 59 -4.95 4.41 -7.30
CA LEU A 59 -4.29 3.44 -8.16
C LEU A 59 -2.83 3.31 -7.76
N ALA A 60 -2.38 2.06 -7.56
CA ALA A 60 -0.98 1.69 -7.43
C ALA A 60 -0.53 0.96 -8.71
N PHE A 61 0.56 1.43 -9.30
CA PHE A 61 1.18 0.93 -10.54
C PHE A 61 2.64 1.39 -10.62
N PRO A 62 3.47 0.85 -11.53
CA PRO A 62 4.89 1.24 -11.62
C PRO A 62 5.10 2.76 -11.70
N GLY A 63 6.00 3.27 -10.88
CA GLY A 63 6.28 4.71 -10.73
C GLY A 63 5.37 5.47 -9.73
N ARG A 64 4.32 4.83 -9.20
CA ARG A 64 3.46 5.40 -8.15
C ARG A 64 3.26 4.45 -6.98
N GLY A 65 3.64 4.92 -5.80
CA GLY A 65 3.39 4.27 -4.53
C GLY A 65 2.18 4.90 -3.85
N LEU A 66 1.47 4.11 -3.05
CA LEU A 66 0.39 4.59 -2.21
C LEU A 66 0.78 4.45 -0.74
N TRP A 67 0.90 5.58 -0.05
CA TRP A 67 0.98 5.62 1.40
C TRP A 67 -0.42 5.46 1.99
N VAL A 68 -0.62 4.44 2.83
CA VAL A 68 -1.85 4.22 3.58
C VAL A 68 -1.56 4.46 5.06
N PRO A 69 -2.16 5.50 5.68
CA PRO A 69 -1.98 5.75 7.10
C PRO A 69 -2.53 4.61 7.98
N GLY A 70 -1.96 4.46 9.17
CA GLY A 70 -2.49 3.55 10.18
C GLY A 70 -3.94 3.87 10.54
N GLY A 71 -4.73 2.83 10.79
CA GLY A 71 -6.15 2.91 11.13
C GLY A 71 -7.10 3.07 9.95
N VAL A 72 -6.61 3.40 8.75
CA VAL A 72 -7.47 3.58 7.56
C VAL A 72 -7.95 2.22 7.06
N VAL A 73 -9.27 2.05 6.99
CA VAL A 73 -9.89 0.88 6.36
C VAL A 73 -9.68 0.95 4.85
N HIS A 74 -9.13 -0.12 4.28
CA HIS A 74 -8.84 -0.20 2.86
C HIS A 74 -9.04 -1.61 2.29
N GLU A 75 -9.35 -1.67 1.00
CA GLU A 75 -9.50 -2.89 0.20
C GLU A 75 -8.60 -2.81 -1.03
N HIS A 76 -7.97 -3.92 -1.42
CA HIS A 76 -7.16 -3.99 -2.64
C HIS A 76 -7.88 -4.81 -3.70
N ARG A 77 -7.81 -4.39 -4.96
CA ARG A 77 -8.29 -5.20 -6.08
C ARG A 77 -7.42 -5.01 -7.33
N ALA A 78 -6.96 -6.11 -7.91
CA ALA A 78 -6.15 -6.07 -9.13
C ALA A 78 -7.02 -5.95 -10.38
N PHE A 79 -6.66 -5.04 -11.28
CA PHE A 79 -7.35 -4.88 -12.58
C PHE A 79 -7.01 -6.02 -13.56
N GLY A 80 -5.78 -6.55 -13.46
CA GLY A 80 -5.25 -7.65 -14.24
C GLY A 80 -4.27 -8.47 -13.39
N ALA A 81 -3.35 -9.19 -14.02
CA ALA A 81 -2.20 -9.73 -13.28
C ALA A 81 -1.36 -8.56 -12.72
N ALA A 82 -1.04 -8.61 -11.43
CA ALA A 82 -0.27 -7.59 -10.76
C ALA A 82 0.65 -8.22 -9.71
N ASP A 83 1.72 -7.52 -9.37
CA ASP A 83 2.65 -7.97 -8.35
C ASP A 83 2.90 -6.85 -7.33
N LEU A 84 2.38 -7.06 -6.12
CA LEU A 84 2.35 -6.07 -5.05
C LEU A 84 3.56 -6.24 -4.13
N CYS A 85 4.27 -5.15 -3.89
CA CYS A 85 5.26 -5.02 -2.84
C CYS A 85 4.66 -4.17 -1.73
N LEU A 86 4.60 -4.72 -0.53
CA LEU A 86 4.07 -4.08 0.67
C LEU A 86 5.19 -3.86 1.66
N VAL A 87 5.24 -2.67 2.27
CA VAL A 87 6.18 -2.35 3.35
C VAL A 87 5.38 -1.72 4.49
N GLY A 88 5.20 -2.48 5.57
CA GLY A 88 4.67 -1.98 6.83
C GLY A 88 5.74 -1.19 7.58
N ILE A 89 5.36 -0.08 8.21
CA ILE A 89 6.30 0.84 8.87
C ILE A 89 5.89 1.01 10.34
N PRO A 90 6.84 1.02 11.30
CA PRO A 90 6.53 1.30 12.70
C PRO A 90 5.78 2.64 12.86
N PRO A 91 4.78 2.76 13.74
CA PRO A 91 4.00 4.00 13.84
C PRO A 91 4.83 5.20 14.32
N SER A 92 5.93 4.94 15.04
CA SER A 92 6.91 5.95 15.47
C SER A 92 7.68 6.57 14.30
N ASP A 93 7.71 5.90 13.16
CA ASP A 93 8.60 6.21 12.03
C ASP A 93 7.85 6.82 10.84
N ASP A 94 6.59 7.22 11.04
CA ASP A 94 5.74 7.82 10.00
C ASP A 94 6.40 9.07 9.37
N PRO A 95 6.82 9.03 8.09
CA PRO A 95 7.53 10.12 7.44
C PRO A 95 6.62 11.30 7.08
N PHE A 96 5.29 11.13 7.08
CA PHE A 96 4.34 12.15 6.66
C PHE A 96 3.56 12.77 7.81
N GLY A 97 3.83 12.32 9.04
CA GLY A 97 2.98 12.60 10.19
C GLY A 97 1.62 11.89 10.04
N ARG A 98 0.72 12.11 11.00
CA ARG A 98 -0.58 11.43 11.07
C ARG A 98 -1.56 11.94 10.00
N LEU A 99 -1.31 11.64 8.73
CA LEU A 99 -2.25 11.85 7.63
C LEU A 99 -3.54 11.07 7.88
N SER A 100 -4.69 11.61 7.46
CA SER A 100 -6.00 10.99 7.66
C SER A 100 -6.50 10.16 6.48
N ALA A 101 -5.82 10.21 5.33
CA ALA A 101 -6.23 9.54 4.10
C ALA A 101 -5.02 9.07 3.28
N PRO A 102 -5.22 8.08 2.37
CA PRO A 102 -4.15 7.62 1.50
C PRO A 102 -3.57 8.74 0.62
N THR A 103 -2.26 8.68 0.41
CA THR A 103 -1.52 9.68 -0.36
C THR A 103 -0.66 9.00 -1.43
N VAL A 104 -0.79 9.45 -2.67
CA VAL A 104 0.05 8.97 -3.76
C VAL A 104 1.41 9.66 -3.69
N VAL A 105 2.47 8.88 -3.74
CA VAL A 105 3.86 9.35 -3.79
C VAL A 105 4.52 8.92 -5.09
N ALA A 106 5.27 9.83 -5.70
CA ALA A 106 6.11 9.48 -6.84
C ALA A 106 7.23 8.53 -6.39
N VAL A 107 7.40 7.42 -7.11
CA VAL A 107 8.43 6.42 -6.81
C VAL A 107 9.58 6.58 -7.80
N ASP A 108 10.67 7.18 -7.33
CA ASP A 108 11.92 7.28 -8.09
C ASP A 108 12.66 5.92 -8.12
N PRO A 109 13.71 5.77 -8.95
CA PRO A 109 14.43 4.49 -9.06
C PRO A 109 15.03 3.98 -7.74
N LEU A 110 15.53 4.86 -6.87
CA LEU A 110 16.11 4.44 -5.59
C LEU A 110 15.02 3.98 -4.62
N LEU A 111 13.93 4.74 -4.49
CA LEU A 111 12.79 4.35 -3.67
C LEU A 111 12.17 3.04 -4.16
N ARG A 112 12.12 2.82 -5.49
CA ARG A 112 11.70 1.54 -6.07
C ARG A 112 12.55 0.39 -5.56
N GLU A 113 13.88 0.46 -5.68
CA GLU A 113 14.75 -0.64 -5.26
C GLU A 113 14.71 -0.87 -3.75
N LEU A 114 14.56 0.18 -2.94
CA LEU A 114 14.38 0.03 -1.48
C LEU A 114 13.09 -0.71 -1.13
N VAL A 115 11.98 -0.40 -1.81
CA VAL A 115 10.71 -1.11 -1.62
C VAL A 115 10.85 -2.58 -2.03
N LEU A 116 11.51 -2.86 -3.16
CA LEU A 116 11.74 -4.23 -3.61
C LEU A 116 12.58 -5.02 -2.59
N ALA A 117 13.71 -4.46 -2.14
CA ALA A 117 14.58 -5.10 -1.17
C ALA A 117 13.87 -5.38 0.17
N LEU A 118 13.15 -4.39 0.72
CA LEU A 118 12.46 -4.53 2.01
C LEU A 118 11.26 -5.50 1.97
N SER A 119 10.66 -5.69 0.79
CA SER A 119 9.54 -6.61 0.58
C SER A 119 9.96 -8.04 0.21
N ALA A 120 11.20 -8.24 -0.25
CA ALA A 120 11.67 -9.54 -0.70
C ALA A 120 11.99 -10.49 0.45
N GLU A 121 12.53 -9.96 1.55
CA GLU A 121 12.95 -10.74 2.71
C GLU A 121 12.07 -10.43 3.93
N PRO A 122 11.80 -11.43 4.79
CA PRO A 122 11.17 -11.21 6.09
C PRO A 122 11.92 -10.19 6.94
N ASP A 123 11.22 -9.57 7.89
CA ASP A 123 11.88 -8.75 8.89
C ASP A 123 12.69 -9.61 9.84
N ASP A 124 14.01 -9.51 9.75
CA ASP A 124 14.98 -10.21 10.60
C ASP A 124 15.47 -9.35 11.78
N GLY A 125 15.00 -8.11 11.90
CA GLY A 125 15.52 -7.13 12.86
C GLY A 125 16.98 -6.72 12.61
N GLY A 126 17.52 -7.04 11.44
CA GLY A 126 18.93 -6.84 11.10
C GLY A 126 19.31 -5.38 10.90
N ALA A 127 20.57 -5.06 11.22
CA ALA A 127 21.08 -3.70 11.11
C ALA A 127 21.08 -3.17 9.66
N GLU A 128 21.24 -4.05 8.67
CA GLU A 128 21.14 -3.68 7.25
C GLU A 128 19.72 -3.25 6.89
N ARG A 129 18.73 -4.08 7.23
CA ARG A 129 17.32 -3.78 7.02
C ARG A 129 16.93 -2.45 7.67
N ALA A 130 17.36 -2.20 8.91
CA ALA A 130 17.13 -0.94 9.60
C ALA A 130 17.71 0.27 8.83
N ARG A 131 18.91 0.15 8.26
CA ARG A 131 19.50 1.21 7.41
C ARG A 131 18.72 1.41 6.12
N LEU A 132 18.30 0.33 5.44
CA LEU A 132 17.49 0.42 4.22
C LEU A 132 16.15 1.09 4.51
N LEU A 133 15.49 0.74 5.60
CA LEU A 133 14.25 1.38 6.05
C LEU A 133 14.48 2.87 6.33
N ALA A 134 15.54 3.24 7.05
CA ALA A 134 15.86 4.63 7.32
C ALA A 134 16.04 5.45 6.02
N VAL A 135 16.74 4.90 5.04
CA VAL A 135 16.88 5.54 3.72
C VAL A 135 15.53 5.63 3.00
N LEU A 136 14.71 4.58 3.03
CA LEU A 136 13.35 4.60 2.45
C LEU A 136 12.51 5.73 3.04
N LEU A 137 12.53 5.91 4.36
CA LEU A 137 11.79 6.97 5.04
C LEU A 137 12.28 8.37 4.61
N ASP A 138 13.59 8.57 4.47
CA ASP A 138 14.15 9.82 3.95
C ASP A 138 13.75 10.09 2.50
N ARG A 139 13.69 9.05 1.66
CA ARG A 139 13.19 9.18 0.27
C ARG A 139 11.72 9.55 0.27
N LEU A 140 10.89 8.92 1.09
CA LEU A 140 9.46 9.22 1.21
C LEU A 140 9.22 10.68 1.61
N ARG A 141 9.93 11.20 2.62
CA ARG A 141 9.83 12.61 3.05
C ARG A 141 10.07 13.60 1.91
N ARG A 142 10.91 13.25 0.94
CA ARG A 142 11.29 14.09 -0.20
C ARG A 142 10.46 13.82 -1.45
N ALA A 143 9.74 12.71 -1.49
CA ALA A 143 8.98 12.29 -2.67
C ALA A 143 7.82 13.27 -2.94
N PRO A 144 7.66 13.74 -4.19
CA PRO A 144 6.48 14.51 -4.57
C PRO A 144 5.20 13.76 -4.25
N ARG A 145 4.27 14.45 -3.58
CA ARG A 145 2.89 13.98 -3.43
C ARG A 145 2.14 14.29 -4.73
N LEU A 146 1.52 13.28 -5.30
CA LEU A 146 0.80 13.38 -6.57
C LEU A 146 -0.69 13.64 -6.32
N PRO A 147 -1.45 14.10 -7.34
CA PRO A 147 -2.90 14.26 -7.23
C PRO A 147 -3.59 13.02 -6.68
N GLY A 148 -4.67 13.26 -5.92
CA GLY A 148 -5.34 12.31 -5.04
C GLY A 148 -6.14 11.21 -5.75
N PRO A 149 -7.34 10.87 -5.26
CA PRO A 149 -8.05 9.68 -5.73
C PRO A 149 -8.33 9.74 -7.23
N TYR A 150 -8.34 8.58 -7.85
CA TYR A 150 -8.81 8.38 -9.21
C TYR A 150 -10.28 8.81 -9.31
N VAL A 151 -10.55 9.77 -10.20
CA VAL A 151 -11.90 10.21 -10.57
C VAL A 151 -12.11 9.74 -12.02
N PRO A 152 -13.04 8.81 -12.30
CA PRO A 152 -13.40 8.48 -13.67
C PRO A 152 -13.98 9.72 -14.36
N ALA A 153 -13.57 9.97 -15.60
CA ALA A 153 -14.20 10.97 -16.48
C ALA A 153 -15.54 10.49 -17.01
#